data_AF-A0A7S0FXU4-F1
#
_entry.id   AF-A0A7S0FXU4-F1
#
_cell.length_a   1.000
_cell.length_b   1.000
_cell.length_c   1.000
_cell.angle_alpha   90.00
_cell.angle_beta   90.00
_cell.angle_gamma   90.00
#
_symmetry.space_group_name_H-M   'P 1'
#
loop_
_entity.id
_entity.type
_entity.pdbx_description
1 polymer ?
#
loop_
_entity_poly.entity_id
_entity_poly.type
_entity_poly.pdbx_seq_one_letter_code
_entity_poly.pdbx_strand_id
1 'polypeptide(L)'
;PSGCLERYMKLKGNGEIIEDMRQEVCMKMLGDLQKALVGYTPTSNPATLKLKDEKGAAGFFGGLFGGGGKKPAAPSAPPKLKPAPGQKGLYLWGGTGTGKTFMMDIFHDTLPIAKKKRIHFHEWMIDVHSR
;
A
#
# COMPACT_ATOMS: atom_id res chain seq x y z
N PRO A 1 -3.69 -22.60 9.28
CA PRO A 1 -2.45 -21.79 9.16
C PRO A 1 -2.17 -21.03 10.47
N SER A 2 -1.09 -21.40 11.16
CA SER A 2 -0.62 -20.68 12.36
C SER A 2 -0.25 -19.23 12.00
N GLY A 3 -0.60 -18.27 12.86
CA GLY A 3 -0.29 -16.86 12.64
C GLY A 3 1.22 -16.55 12.71
N CYS A 4 1.63 -15.36 12.28
CA CYS A 4 3.05 -14.98 12.29
C CYS A 4 3.67 -15.01 13.70
N LEU A 5 2.96 -14.52 14.72
CA LEU A 5 3.40 -14.55 16.11
C LEU A 5 3.56 -15.99 16.62
N GLU A 6 2.63 -16.88 16.27
CA GLU A 6 2.67 -18.28 16.68
C GLU A 6 3.88 -19.01 16.07
N ARG A 7 4.16 -18.76 14.78
CA ARG A 7 5.35 -19.30 14.11
C ARG A 7 6.64 -18.80 14.76
N TYR A 8 6.71 -17.52 15.13
CA TYR A 8 7.86 -16.97 15.85
C TYR A 8 8.04 -17.63 17.22
N MET A 9 6.98 -17.75 18.01
CA MET A 9 7.03 -18.38 19.34
C MET A 9 7.44 -19.85 19.26
N LYS A 10 7.04 -20.56 18.21
CA LYS A 10 7.49 -21.94 17.97
C LYS A 10 8.99 -22.01 17.71
N LEU A 11 9.53 -21.16 16.85
CA LEU A 11 10.98 -21.09 16.59
C LEU A 11 11.76 -20.74 17.87
N LYS A 12 11.23 -19.81 18.67
CA LYS A 12 11.80 -19.45 19.98
C LYS A 12 11.80 -20.65 20.93
N GLY A 13 10.66 -21.33 21.08
CA GLY A 13 10.52 -22.50 21.96
C GLY A 13 11.37 -23.70 21.55
N ASN A 14 11.65 -23.84 20.26
CA ASN A 14 12.55 -24.85 19.71
C ASN A 14 14.04 -24.49 19.87
N GLY A 15 14.38 -23.28 20.32
CA GLY A 15 15.76 -22.81 20.39
C GLY A 15 16.39 -22.49 19.03
N GLU A 16 15.59 -22.33 17.97
CA GLU A 16 16.07 -21.99 16.62
C GLU A 16 16.42 -20.50 16.49
N ILE A 17 15.88 -19.66 17.39
CA ILE A 17 16.15 -18.23 17.43
C ILE A 17 16.47 -17.77 18.86
N ILE A 18 17.26 -16.70 18.94
CA ILE A 18 17.60 -16.02 20.20
C ILE A 18 16.41 -15.15 20.63
N GLU A 19 16.12 -15.16 21.93
CA GLU A 19 15.09 -14.32 22.52
C GLU A 19 15.44 -12.81 22.39
N ASP A 20 14.52 -12.03 21.81
CA ASP A 20 14.60 -10.57 21.75
C ASP A 20 13.20 -9.97 22.01
N MET A 21 13.05 -9.29 23.14
CA MET A 21 11.79 -8.65 23.55
C MET A 21 11.26 -7.63 22.53
N ARG A 22 12.15 -6.95 21.79
CA ARG A 22 11.73 -5.96 20.78
C ARG A 22 11.13 -6.65 19.56
N GLN A 23 11.72 -7.77 19.14
CA GLN A 23 11.18 -8.56 18.05
C GLN A 23 9.79 -9.10 18.40
N GLU A 24 9.58 -9.56 19.63
CA GLU A 24 8.27 -10.03 20.10
C GLU A 24 7.19 -8.96 20.03
N VAL A 25 7.48 -7.73 20.45
CA VAL A 25 6.54 -6.60 20.33
C VAL A 25 6.22 -6.33 18.87
N CYS A 26 7.23 -6.28 18.00
CA CYS A 26 7.03 -6.12 16.56
C CYS A 26 6.20 -7.26 15.95
N MET A 27 6.46 -8.51 16.33
CA MET A 27 5.72 -9.68 15.87
C MET A 27 4.27 -9.67 16.35
N LYS A 28 3.99 -9.16 17.55
CA LYS A 28 2.62 -8.95 18.03
C LYS A 28 1.89 -7.92 17.14
N MET A 29 2.52 -6.78 16.85
CA MET A 29 1.94 -5.75 15.97
C MET A 29 1.70 -6.30 14.55
N LEU A 30 2.64 -7.05 14.00
CA LEU A 30 2.49 -7.75 12.71
C LEU A 30 1.33 -8.76 12.75
N GLY A 31 1.16 -9.47 13.87
CA GLY A 31 0.03 -10.37 14.08
C GLY A 31 -1.32 -9.66 14.10
N ASP A 32 -1.39 -8.47 14.72
CA ASP A 32 -2.60 -7.67 14.72
C ASP A 32 -2.92 -7.09 13.33
N LEU A 33 -1.90 -6.66 12.59
CA LEU A 33 -2.05 -6.28 11.18
C LEU A 33 -2.52 -7.48 10.33
N GLN A 34 -1.95 -8.67 10.52
CA GLN A 34 -2.37 -9.89 9.82
C GLN A 34 -3.86 -10.14 10.01
N LYS A 35 -4.37 -10.02 11.24
CA LYS A 35 -5.82 -10.15 11.53
C LYS A 35 -6.64 -9.07 10.81
N ALA A 36 -6.19 -7.81 10.84
CA ALA A 36 -6.87 -6.71 10.17
C ALA A 36 -6.90 -6.83 8.63
N LEU A 37 -5.95 -7.56 8.05
CA LEU A 37 -5.88 -7.83 6.61
C LEU A 37 -6.75 -9.01 6.18
N VAL A 38 -7.19 -9.89 7.09
CA VAL A 38 -8.10 -10.98 6.73
C VAL A 38 -9.44 -10.40 6.28
N GLY A 39 -9.83 -10.67 5.04
CA GLY A 39 -11.05 -10.12 4.44
C GLY A 39 -10.93 -8.66 4.00
N TYR A 40 -9.75 -8.04 4.11
CA TYR A 40 -9.53 -6.70 3.61
C TYR A 40 -9.49 -6.68 2.08
N THR A 41 -10.48 -6.02 1.48
CA THR A 41 -10.45 -5.64 0.08
C THR A 41 -10.01 -4.18 -0.01
N PRO A 42 -8.84 -3.88 -0.58
CA PRO A 42 -8.43 -2.50 -0.76
C PRO A 42 -9.42 -1.80 -1.70
N THR A 43 -10.16 -0.82 -1.18
CA THR A 43 -10.95 0.09 -2.02
C THR A 43 -9.98 0.77 -2.96
N SER A 44 -10.19 0.58 -4.26
CA SER A 44 -9.26 0.92 -5.33
C SER A 44 -8.70 2.34 -5.22
N ASN A 45 -7.43 2.47 -5.56
CA ASN A 45 -6.71 3.69 -5.87
C ASN A 45 -7.59 4.71 -6.65
N PRO A 46 -7.52 6.03 -6.38
CA PRO A 46 -8.27 7.07 -7.11
C PRO A 46 -8.17 7.08 -8.65
N ALA A 47 -7.29 6.29 -9.27
CA ALA A 47 -7.25 6.12 -10.74
C ALA A 47 -8.49 5.42 -11.33
N THR A 48 -9.32 4.76 -10.52
CA THR A 48 -10.60 4.16 -10.95
C THR A 48 -11.83 4.98 -10.55
N LEU A 49 -11.66 6.26 -10.20
CA LEU A 49 -12.74 7.25 -10.33
C LEU A 49 -13.04 7.40 -11.83
N LYS A 50 -13.72 6.41 -12.40
CA LYS A 50 -14.40 6.55 -13.67
C LYS A 50 -15.36 7.71 -13.51
N LEU A 51 -15.00 8.79 -14.20
CA LEU A 51 -15.87 9.85 -14.67
C LEU A 51 -17.25 9.23 -14.94
N LYS A 52 -18.25 9.72 -14.21
CA LYS A 52 -19.63 9.34 -14.46
C LYS A 52 -19.96 9.89 -15.85
N ASP A 53 -19.90 9.02 -16.86
CA ASP A 53 -20.36 9.31 -18.21
C ASP A 53 -21.88 9.54 -18.16
N GLU A 54 -22.30 10.77 -17.91
CA GLU A 54 -23.66 11.22 -18.21
C GLU A 54 -23.60 12.16 -19.43
N LYS A 55 -23.83 11.53 -20.59
CA LYS A 55 -24.56 12.04 -21.76
C LYS A 55 -24.63 13.56 -21.91
N GLY A 56 -23.97 14.11 -22.94
CA GLY A 56 -24.35 15.42 -23.46
C GLY A 56 -23.38 16.06 -24.43
N ALA A 57 -23.48 15.66 -25.70
CA ALA A 57 -23.36 16.50 -26.91
C ALA A 57 -22.15 17.46 -27.11
N ALA A 58 -21.53 17.26 -28.28
CA ALA A 58 -21.02 18.26 -29.22
C ALA A 58 -19.59 18.81 -29.04
N GLY A 59 -18.66 18.22 -29.80
CA GLY A 59 -17.99 18.93 -30.90
C GLY A 59 -16.97 20.02 -30.55
N PHE A 60 -15.70 19.62 -30.38
CA PHE A 60 -14.52 20.49 -30.35
C PHE A 60 -13.99 20.86 -31.76
N PHE A 61 -14.86 21.20 -32.71
CA PHE A 61 -14.46 21.68 -34.05
C PHE A 61 -15.37 22.82 -34.55
N GLY A 62 -15.59 23.85 -33.74
CA GLY A 62 -16.31 25.04 -34.18
C GLY A 62 -15.73 26.30 -33.55
N GLY A 63 -15.07 27.14 -34.35
CA GLY A 63 -14.82 28.54 -33.98
C GLY A 63 -13.37 29.00 -33.95
N LEU A 64 -12.61 28.72 -35.01
CA LEU A 64 -11.59 29.69 -35.46
C LEU A 64 -12.35 30.92 -36.00
N PHE A 65 -11.93 32.13 -35.60
CA PHE A 65 -12.48 33.46 -35.91
C PHE A 65 -13.61 34.00 -35.01
N GLY A 66 -13.28 35.03 -34.23
CA GLY A 66 -14.27 35.90 -33.58
C GLY A 66 -13.72 36.58 -32.34
N GLY A 67 -13.15 37.78 -32.50
CA GLY A 67 -12.58 38.57 -31.42
C GLY A 67 -13.61 39.05 -30.39
N GLY A 68 -13.14 39.34 -29.18
CA GLY A 68 -13.94 39.90 -28.10
C GLY A 68 -13.52 39.34 -26.75
N GLY A 69 -12.97 40.19 -25.89
CA GLY A 69 -12.22 39.78 -24.71
C GLY A 69 -13.00 38.96 -23.67
N LYS A 70 -12.28 38.02 -23.05
CA LYS A 70 -12.48 37.53 -21.68
C LYS A 70 -11.18 36.86 -21.24
N LYS A 71 -10.65 37.26 -20.08
CA LYS A 71 -9.46 36.67 -19.43
C LYS A 71 -9.60 35.15 -19.36
N PRO A 72 -8.58 34.33 -19.69
CA PRO A 72 -8.64 32.91 -19.42
C PRO A 72 -8.59 32.70 -17.90
N ALA A 73 -9.62 32.03 -17.37
CA ALA A 73 -9.61 31.56 -15.99
C ALA A 73 -8.45 30.56 -15.82
N ALA A 74 -7.66 30.75 -14.76
CA ALA A 74 -6.54 29.87 -14.42
C ALA A 74 -7.01 28.40 -14.33
N PRO A 75 -6.16 27.42 -14.69
CA PRO A 75 -6.48 26.01 -14.51
C PRO A 75 -6.73 25.76 -13.02
N SER A 76 -7.96 25.36 -12.69
CA SER A 76 -8.36 24.94 -11.35
C SER A 76 -7.40 23.85 -10.88
N ALA A 77 -6.75 24.08 -9.73
CA ALA A 77 -5.87 23.13 -9.08
C ALA A 77 -6.47 21.70 -9.08
N PRO A 78 -5.66 20.65 -9.28
CA PRO A 78 -6.17 19.28 -9.31
C PRO A 78 -6.97 19.00 -8.02
N PRO A 79 -8.12 18.32 -8.12
CA PRO A 79 -8.96 18.04 -6.95
C PRO A 79 -8.15 17.27 -5.92
N LYS A 80 -8.08 17.79 -4.69
CA LYS A 80 -7.48 17.09 -3.56
C LYS A 80 -8.31 15.84 -3.27
N LEU A 81 -7.86 14.70 -3.78
CA LEU A 81 -8.47 13.39 -3.55
C LEU A 81 -8.44 13.09 -2.04
N LYS A 82 -9.61 12.96 -1.42
CA LYS A 82 -9.72 12.50 -0.03
C LYS A 82 -9.27 11.02 -0.01
N PRO A 83 -8.22 10.65 0.73
CA PRO A 83 -7.83 9.24 0.82
C PRO A 83 -8.99 8.46 1.46
N ALA A 84 -9.47 7.42 0.77
CA ALA A 84 -10.41 6.47 1.36
C ALA A 84 -9.78 5.87 2.64
N PRO A 85 -10.58 5.52 3.65
CA PRO A 85 -10.08 4.91 4.88
C PRO A 85 -9.58 3.48 4.59
N GLY A 86 -8.35 3.37 4.10
CA GLY A 86 -7.64 2.10 3.95
C GLY A 86 -7.11 1.60 5.30
N GLN A 87 -6.81 0.32 5.39
CA GLN A 87 -6.12 -0.24 6.55
C GLN A 87 -4.73 0.41 6.70
N LYS A 88 -4.37 0.82 7.92
CA LYS A 88 -3.06 1.40 8.21
C LYS A 88 -1.97 0.33 8.05
N GLY A 89 -0.87 0.68 7.40
CA GLY A 89 0.32 -0.17 7.31
C GLY A 89 1.20 -0.08 8.56
N LEU A 90 2.20 -0.95 8.63
CA LEU A 90 3.28 -0.91 9.62
C LEU A 90 4.61 -0.58 8.95
N TYR A 91 5.39 0.30 9.55
CA TYR A 91 6.75 0.64 9.13
C TYR A 91 7.75 0.12 10.16
N LEU A 92 8.49 -0.92 9.80
CA LEU A 92 9.49 -1.54 10.66
C LEU A 92 10.88 -0.93 10.38
N TRP A 93 11.49 -0.34 11.40
CA TRP A 93 12.79 0.32 11.28
C TRP A 93 13.70 -0.04 12.47
N GLY A 94 15.01 0.17 12.30
CA GLY A 94 16.04 -0.17 13.29
C GLY A 94 17.39 -0.46 12.65
N GLY A 95 18.44 -0.65 13.47
CA GLY A 95 19.81 -0.89 13.01
C GLY A 95 19.98 -2.13 12.13
N THR A 96 21.12 -2.25 11.45
CA THR A 96 21.46 -3.46 10.67
C THR A 96 21.58 -4.69 11.60
N GLY A 97 21.29 -5.88 11.08
CA GLY A 97 21.38 -7.12 11.87
C GLY A 97 20.27 -7.36 12.91
N THR A 98 19.31 -6.46 13.09
CA THR A 98 18.24 -6.59 14.10
C THR A 98 17.10 -7.55 13.72
N GLY A 99 17.25 -8.37 12.69
CA GLY A 99 16.23 -9.36 12.30
C GLY A 99 14.97 -8.82 11.60
N LYS A 100 14.97 -7.59 11.08
CA LYS A 100 13.80 -7.01 10.38
C LYS A 100 13.33 -7.86 9.19
N THR A 101 14.28 -8.29 8.35
CA THR A 101 14.00 -9.14 7.19
C THR A 101 13.38 -10.47 7.63
N PHE A 102 13.96 -11.09 8.66
CA PHE A 102 13.47 -12.34 9.25
C PHE A 102 12.03 -12.22 9.78
N MET A 103 11.70 -11.17 10.54
CA MET A 103 10.33 -10.93 10.98
C MET A 103 9.35 -10.76 9.80
N MET A 104 9.79 -10.06 8.75
CA MET A 104 9.01 -9.88 7.53
C MET A 104 8.85 -11.18 6.72
N ASP A 105 9.83 -12.09 6.76
CA ASP A 105 9.73 -13.43 6.17
C ASP A 105 8.59 -14.22 6.82
N ILE A 106 8.61 -14.30 8.15
CA ILE A 106 7.58 -15.00 8.93
C ILE A 106 6.19 -14.40 8.66
N PHE A 107 6.08 -13.07 8.70
CA PHE A 107 4.82 -12.38 8.42
C PHE A 107 4.30 -12.68 7.01
N HIS A 108 5.16 -12.52 6.00
CA HIS A 108 4.78 -12.75 4.61
C HIS A 108 4.34 -14.20 4.39
N ASP A 109 5.10 -15.17 4.90
CA ASP A 109 4.83 -16.60 4.69
C ASP A 109 3.52 -17.06 5.33
N THR A 110 3.19 -16.52 6.50
CA THR A 110 2.00 -16.92 7.27
C THR A 110 0.73 -16.15 6.90
N LEU A 111 0.84 -15.06 6.13
CA LEU A 111 -0.29 -14.24 5.72
C LEU A 111 -1.24 -15.01 4.79
N PRO A 112 -2.52 -15.24 5.15
CA PRO A 112 -3.47 -16.04 4.37
C PRO A 112 -4.11 -15.22 3.24
N ILE A 113 -3.29 -14.55 2.44
CA ILE A 113 -3.71 -13.70 1.32
C ILE A 113 -2.98 -14.18 0.08
N ALA A 114 -3.73 -14.57 -0.96
CA ALA A 114 -3.15 -14.98 -2.24
C ALA A 114 -2.58 -13.79 -3.03
N LYS A 115 -3.27 -12.65 -3.00
CA LYS A 115 -2.88 -11.41 -3.69
C LYS A 115 -1.91 -10.57 -2.83
N LYS A 116 -0.75 -11.13 -2.50
CA LYS A 116 0.34 -10.43 -1.80
C LYS A 116 1.59 -10.41 -2.67
N LYS A 117 2.35 -9.32 -2.61
CA LYS A 117 3.64 -9.18 -3.31
C LYS A 117 4.67 -8.67 -2.31
N ARG A 118 5.83 -9.33 -2.28
CA ARG A 118 7.01 -8.83 -1.61
C ARG A 118 7.91 -8.15 -2.63
N ILE A 119 8.41 -6.96 -2.32
CA ILE A 119 9.28 -6.21 -3.22
C ILE A 119 10.43 -5.63 -2.43
N HIS A 120 11.64 -5.74 -2.97
CA HIS A 120 12.78 -4.99 -2.45
C HIS A 120 12.70 -3.55 -2.98
N PHE A 121 12.78 -2.57 -2.08
CA PHE A 121 12.51 -1.17 -2.45
C PHE A 121 13.40 -0.65 -3.59
N HIS A 122 14.68 -1.04 -3.61
CA HIS A 122 15.59 -0.60 -4.67
C HIS A 122 15.19 -1.13 -6.06
N GLU A 123 14.86 -2.42 -6.16
CA GLU A 123 14.39 -3.04 -7.41
C GLU A 123 13.05 -2.43 -7.84
N TRP A 124 12.17 -2.17 -6.87
CA TRP A 124 10.90 -1.49 -7.13
C TRP A 124 11.09 -0.09 -7.72
N MET A 125 12.01 0.70 -7.15
CA MET A 125 12.29 2.05 -7.62
C MET A 125 12.81 2.03 -9.06
N ILE A 126 13.69 1.09 -9.41
CA ILE A 126 14.17 0.95 -10.79
C ILE A 126 13.00 0.60 -11.73
N ASP A 127 12.18 -0.40 -11.38
CA ASP A 127 11.01 -0.82 -12.17
C ASP A 127 10.04 0.36 -12.43
N VAL A 128 9.75 1.16 -11.40
CA VAL A 128 8.86 2.32 -11.51
C VAL A 128 9.39 3.41 -12.45
N HIS A 129 10.70 3.68 -12.45
CA HIS A 129 11.30 4.71 -13.32
C HIS A 129 11.59 4.22 -14.73
N SER A 130 11.66 2.90 -14.93
CA SER A 130 11.91 2.28 -16.23
C SER A 130 10.65 2.12 -17.11
N ARG A 131 9.47 2.39 -16.55
CA ARG A 131 8.16 2.30 -17.21
C ARG A 131 7.63 3.69 -17.56
#